data_AF-A0AAU7S6P9-F1
#
_entry.id   AF-A0AAU7S6P9-F1
#
_cell.length_a   1.000
_cell.length_b   1.000
_cell.length_c   1.000
_cell.angle_alpha   90.00
_cell.angle_beta   90.00
_cell.angle_gamma   90.00
#
_symmetry.space_group_name_H-M   'P 1'
#
loop_
_entity.id
_entity.type
_entity.pdbx_description
1 polymer ?
#
loop_
_entity_poly.entity_id
_entity_poly.type
_entity_poly.pdbx_seq_one_letter_code
_entity_poly.pdbx_strand_id
1 'polypeptide(L)'
;MNRLLGKIAAGALVLALSGHGVLALDGLALSLKLTAKDAKHDPDGVWSDRDLDNIRQTFGPPDIYTARVTTSKGIWLLSQTNGDCNMQGMCTAQLVLIEPGKAPQLMANPQMPLGGTAVLSSDFKKIRTSEIGENGKPLAGSYDVEPLK
;
A
#
# COMPACT_ATOMS: atom_id res chain seq x y z
N MET A 1 -57.80 42.05 29.38
CA MET A 1 -56.37 42.34 29.62
C MET A 1 -55.58 41.05 29.51
N ASN A 2 -54.71 40.95 28.49
CA ASN A 2 -53.32 40.47 28.56
C ASN A 2 -52.85 40.01 27.18
N ARG A 3 -52.02 40.86 26.58
CA ARG A 3 -51.21 40.61 25.39
C ARG A 3 -50.10 39.64 25.76
N LEU A 4 -49.82 38.66 24.91
CA LEU A 4 -48.50 38.02 24.84
C LEU A 4 -48.12 37.88 23.36
N LEU A 5 -47.26 38.81 22.94
CA LEU A 5 -46.56 38.83 21.66
C LEU A 5 -45.47 37.75 21.70
N GLY A 6 -45.68 36.65 20.98
CA GLY A 6 -44.63 35.64 20.73
C GLY A 6 -43.91 35.95 19.42
N LYS A 7 -42.72 36.55 19.50
CA LYS A 7 -41.81 36.72 18.36
C LYS A 7 -41.23 35.35 18.00
N ILE A 8 -41.59 34.78 16.85
CA ILE A 8 -40.88 33.61 16.30
C ILE A 8 -39.75 34.15 15.43
N ALA A 9 -38.53 34.02 15.93
CA ALA A 9 -37.32 34.32 15.20
C ALA A 9 -37.18 33.36 14.00
N ALA A 10 -37.13 33.93 12.81
CA ALA A 10 -36.81 33.20 11.58
C ALA A 10 -35.35 32.73 11.64
N GLY A 11 -35.15 31.46 11.98
CA GLY A 11 -33.85 30.80 11.85
C GLY A 11 -33.56 30.52 10.38
N ALA A 12 -32.71 31.34 9.77
CA ALA A 12 -32.15 31.06 8.46
C ALA A 12 -31.15 29.89 8.59
N LEU A 13 -31.58 28.71 8.17
CA LEU A 13 -30.75 27.51 8.04
C LEU A 13 -29.80 27.71 6.85
N VAL A 14 -28.57 28.18 7.13
CA VAL A 14 -27.50 28.20 6.14
C VAL A 14 -26.97 26.77 6.02
N LEU A 15 -27.46 26.04 5.01
CA LEU A 15 -26.85 24.80 4.53
C LEU A 15 -25.52 25.14 3.86
N ALA A 16 -24.47 25.28 4.68
CA ALA A 16 -23.11 25.26 4.21
C ALA A 16 -22.80 23.84 3.71
N LEU A 17 -23.03 23.62 2.41
CA LEU A 17 -22.44 22.53 1.66
C LEU A 17 -20.92 22.64 1.82
N SER A 18 -20.40 21.92 2.80
CA SER A 18 -18.98 21.68 2.97
C SER A 18 -18.57 20.81 1.81
N GLY A 19 -18.24 21.48 0.69
CA GLY A 19 -17.46 20.92 -0.40
C GLY A 19 -16.13 20.48 0.17
N HIS A 20 -16.11 19.26 0.69
CA HIS A 20 -14.88 18.53 0.89
C HIS A 20 -14.31 18.38 -0.51
N GLY A 21 -13.36 19.26 -0.84
CA GLY A 21 -12.49 19.05 -1.97
C GLY A 21 -11.95 17.65 -1.82
N VAL A 22 -12.42 16.75 -2.69
CA VAL A 22 -11.76 15.48 -2.94
C VAL A 22 -10.40 15.89 -3.49
N LEU A 23 -9.43 16.09 -2.61
CA LEU A 23 -8.04 15.89 -2.97
C LEU A 23 -8.01 14.45 -3.44
N ALA A 24 -8.00 14.27 -4.76
CA ALA A 24 -7.74 12.98 -5.34
C ALA A 24 -6.44 12.49 -4.68
N LEU A 25 -6.54 11.49 -3.80
CA LEU A 25 -5.39 10.65 -3.54
C LEU A 25 -5.04 10.13 -4.92
N ASP A 26 -3.88 10.53 -5.44
CA ASP A 26 -3.47 10.29 -6.82
C ASP A 26 -3.03 8.82 -7.02
N GLY A 27 -3.85 7.89 -6.50
CA GLY A 27 -3.61 6.47 -6.44
C GLY A 27 -4.26 5.76 -5.25
N LEU A 28 -4.06 4.44 -5.22
CA LEU A 28 -4.48 3.52 -4.16
C LEU A 28 -3.31 3.31 -3.19
N ALA A 29 -3.53 3.63 -1.92
CA ALA A 29 -2.53 3.41 -0.88
C ALA A 29 -2.47 1.92 -0.48
N LEU A 30 -1.26 1.37 -0.51
CA LEU A 30 -0.92 -0.01 -0.13
C LEU A 30 -0.02 0.06 1.10
N SER A 31 -0.64 0.02 2.29
CA SER A 31 0.07 0.08 3.57
C SER A 31 0.31 -1.33 4.10
N LEU A 32 1.58 -1.75 4.11
CA LEU A 32 1.96 -3.10 4.48
C LEU A 32 1.66 -3.42 5.94
N LYS A 33 1.16 -4.62 6.18
CA LYS A 33 0.95 -5.17 7.53
C LYS A 33 1.58 -6.54 7.61
N LEU A 34 2.15 -6.88 8.77
CA LEU A 34 2.61 -8.24 9.04
C LEU A 34 1.41 -9.19 8.95
N THR A 35 1.44 -10.10 7.98
CA THR A 35 0.35 -11.07 7.74
C THR A 35 0.77 -12.51 7.94
N ALA A 36 2.07 -12.80 7.85
CA ALA A 36 2.64 -14.08 8.26
C ALA A 36 3.94 -13.84 9.02
N LYS A 37 4.05 -14.42 10.22
CA LYS A 37 5.24 -14.36 11.06
C LYS A 37 5.95 -15.70 11.04
N ASP A 38 7.28 -15.71 10.93
CA ASP A 38 8.09 -16.94 10.78
C ASP A 38 7.48 -17.88 9.71
N ALA A 39 7.25 -17.31 8.54
CA ALA A 39 6.52 -17.92 7.46
C ALA A 39 7.29 -19.13 6.89
N LYS A 40 6.70 -20.32 6.98
CA LYS A 40 7.22 -21.51 6.29
C LYS A 40 6.84 -21.54 4.81
N HIS A 41 5.68 -20.97 4.49
CA HIS A 41 5.11 -20.86 3.16
C HIS A 41 4.48 -19.48 3.00
N ASP A 42 4.49 -18.94 1.79
CA ASP A 42 3.74 -17.72 1.48
C ASP A 42 2.27 -18.09 1.16
N PRO A 43 1.30 -17.64 1.96
CA PRO A 43 -0.11 -17.90 1.69
C PRO A 43 -0.62 -17.30 0.37
N ASP A 44 0.09 -16.30 -0.18
CA ASP A 44 -0.27 -15.63 -1.43
C ASP A 44 0.53 -16.14 -2.63
N GLY A 45 1.54 -16.98 -2.41
CA GLY A 45 2.38 -17.55 -3.47
C GLY A 45 3.21 -16.53 -4.25
N VAL A 46 3.55 -15.39 -3.64
CA VAL A 46 4.46 -14.38 -4.20
C VAL A 46 5.92 -14.79 -3.97
N TRP A 47 6.23 -15.27 -2.77
CA TRP A 47 7.53 -15.79 -2.37
C TRP A 47 7.52 -17.32 -2.43
N SER A 48 8.50 -17.90 -3.11
CA SER A 48 8.64 -19.36 -3.14
C SER A 48 9.18 -19.89 -1.81
N ASP A 49 8.94 -21.17 -1.52
CA ASP A 49 9.52 -21.83 -0.34
C ASP A 49 11.06 -21.71 -0.34
N ARG A 50 11.68 -21.74 -1.53
CA ARG A 50 13.13 -21.53 -1.68
C ARG A 50 13.55 -20.12 -1.25
N ASP A 51 12.78 -19.09 -1.60
CA ASP A 51 13.09 -17.72 -1.18
C ASP A 51 13.04 -17.61 0.35
N LEU A 52 11.98 -18.16 0.96
CA LEU A 52 11.81 -18.16 2.42
C LEU A 52 12.91 -18.96 3.13
N ASP A 53 13.34 -20.09 2.56
CA ASP A 53 14.45 -20.88 3.09
C ASP A 53 15.79 -20.15 3.00
N ASN A 54 16.06 -19.48 1.87
CA ASN A 54 17.27 -18.66 1.70
C ASN A 54 17.31 -17.51 2.71
N ILE A 55 16.18 -16.84 2.92
CA ILE A 55 16.04 -15.78 3.94
C ILE A 55 16.32 -16.38 5.33
N ARG A 56 15.71 -17.52 5.66
CA ARG A 56 15.89 -18.19 6.95
C ARG A 56 17.36 -18.48 7.27
N GLN A 57 18.11 -18.92 6.27
CA GLN A 57 19.53 -19.25 6.42
C GLN A 57 20.42 -18.01 6.56
N THR A 58 20.04 -16.89 5.94
CA THR A 58 20.89 -15.70 5.84
C THR A 58 20.56 -14.63 6.88
N PHE A 59 19.27 -14.39 7.12
CA PHE A 59 18.75 -13.29 7.94
C PHE A 59 17.93 -13.75 9.15
N GLY A 60 17.61 -15.04 9.23
CA GLY A 60 16.75 -15.61 10.27
C GLY A 60 15.28 -15.72 9.83
N PRO A 61 14.35 -16.03 10.76
CA PRO A 61 12.95 -16.32 10.44
C PRO A 61 12.30 -15.28 9.50
N PRO A 62 11.76 -15.71 8.34
CA PRO A 62 11.15 -14.78 7.39
C PRO A 62 9.78 -14.33 7.88
N ASP A 63 9.56 -13.02 7.88
CA ASP A 63 8.26 -12.41 8.11
C ASP A 63 7.72 -11.87 6.76
N ILE A 64 6.42 -12.04 6.50
CA ILE A 64 5.77 -11.56 5.27
C ILE A 64 4.77 -10.46 5.63
N TYR A 65 4.97 -9.32 4.98
CA TYR A 65 4.12 -8.15 5.09
C TYR A 65 3.34 -7.96 3.80
N THR A 66 2.03 -7.78 3.89
CA THR A 66 1.19 -7.59 2.70
C THR A 66 0.21 -6.43 2.82
N ALA A 67 -0.17 -5.88 1.67
CA ALA A 67 -1.26 -4.92 1.49
C ALA A 67 -2.03 -5.28 0.22
N ARG A 68 -3.36 -5.21 0.27
CA ARG A 68 -4.21 -5.63 -0.85
C ARG A 68 -5.26 -4.58 -1.18
N VAL A 69 -5.56 -4.44 -2.46
CA VAL A 69 -6.70 -3.65 -2.95
C VAL A 69 -7.36 -4.34 -4.14
N THR A 70 -8.68 -4.46 -4.10
CA THR A 70 -9.47 -5.02 -5.20
C THR A 70 -9.85 -3.90 -6.17
N THR A 71 -9.65 -4.15 -7.47
CA THR A 71 -9.99 -3.23 -8.56
C THR A 71 -10.74 -3.96 -9.66
N SER A 72 -11.17 -3.23 -10.70
CA SER A 72 -11.75 -3.84 -11.90
C SER A 72 -10.78 -4.74 -12.68
N LYS A 73 -9.46 -4.59 -12.47
CA LYS A 73 -8.43 -5.45 -13.10
C LYS A 73 -8.12 -6.72 -12.31
N GLY A 74 -8.62 -6.84 -11.08
CA GLY A 74 -8.23 -7.91 -10.15
C GLY A 74 -7.71 -7.37 -8.84
N ILE A 75 -6.99 -8.20 -8.10
CA ILE A 75 -6.40 -7.83 -6.81
C ILE A 75 -4.97 -7.36 -7.05
N TRP A 76 -4.67 -6.14 -6.64
CA TRP A 76 -3.29 -5.69 -6.48
C TRP A 76 -2.82 -6.06 -5.09
N LEU A 77 -1.72 -6.81 -5.02
CA LEU A 77 -1.08 -7.22 -3.78
C LEU A 77 0.35 -6.67 -3.78
N LEU A 78 0.70 -5.95 -2.72
CA LEU A 78 2.08 -5.58 -2.42
C LEU A 78 2.57 -6.52 -1.32
N SER A 79 3.67 -7.21 -1.55
CA SER A 79 4.25 -8.18 -0.61
C SER A 79 5.71 -7.84 -0.36
N GLN A 80 6.17 -7.92 0.89
CA GLN A 80 7.55 -7.64 1.28
C GLN A 80 7.99 -8.66 2.34
N THR A 81 9.26 -9.03 2.33
CA THR A 81 9.86 -9.81 3.42
C THR A 81 10.88 -8.97 4.18
N ASN A 82 11.27 -9.45 5.36
CA ASN A 82 12.42 -8.93 6.12
C ASN A 82 13.78 -9.47 5.62
N GLY A 83 13.80 -10.15 4.47
CA GLY A 83 14.90 -10.99 4.05
C GLY A 83 15.85 -10.40 3.02
N ASP A 84 15.62 -9.18 2.55
CA ASP A 84 16.49 -8.54 1.55
C ASP A 84 16.72 -7.05 1.88
N CYS A 85 16.58 -6.71 3.17
CA CYS A 85 16.74 -5.34 3.63
C CYS A 85 18.22 -4.93 3.62
N ASN A 86 18.51 -3.74 3.07
CA ASN A 86 19.84 -3.14 3.14
C ASN A 86 20.12 -2.57 4.55
N MET A 87 21.33 -2.02 4.77
CA MET A 87 21.74 -1.44 6.06
C MET A 87 20.88 -0.24 6.53
N GLN A 88 20.11 0.38 5.63
CA GLN A 88 19.19 1.47 5.96
C GLN A 88 17.77 0.96 6.27
N GLY A 89 17.54 -0.36 6.24
CA GLY A 89 16.24 -0.97 6.46
C GLY A 89 15.30 -0.86 5.26
N MET A 90 15.83 -0.55 4.07
CA MET A 90 15.10 -0.56 2.81
C MET A 90 15.08 -1.99 2.25
N CYS A 91 13.90 -2.53 1.98
CA CYS A 91 13.73 -3.89 1.47
C CYS A 91 12.93 -3.84 0.16
N THR A 92 13.16 -4.83 -0.72
CA THR A 92 12.38 -4.92 -1.96
C THR A 92 10.99 -5.43 -1.63
N ALA A 93 9.98 -4.76 -2.15
CA ALA A 93 8.63 -5.29 -2.20
C ALA A 93 8.31 -5.76 -3.62
N GLN A 94 7.44 -6.75 -3.73
CA GLN A 94 6.88 -7.24 -4.98
C GLN A 94 5.45 -6.71 -5.11
N LEU A 95 5.19 -5.93 -6.15
CA LEU A 95 3.83 -5.58 -6.56
C LEU A 95 3.35 -6.64 -7.55
N VAL A 96 2.29 -7.36 -7.20
CA VAL A 96 1.68 -8.38 -8.06
C VAL A 96 0.24 -8.02 -8.41
N LEU A 97 -0.19 -8.41 -9.62
CA LEU A 97 -1.57 -8.40 -10.05
C LEU A 97 -2.10 -9.84 -10.08
N ILE A 98 -3.17 -10.09 -9.34
CA ILE A 98 -3.87 -11.37 -9.31
C ILE A 98 -5.20 -11.20 -10.03
N GLU A 99 -5.22 -11.59 -11.30
CA GLU A 99 -6.44 -11.62 -12.10
C GLU A 99 -7.29 -12.86 -11.75
N PRO A 100 -8.63 -12.80 -11.85
CA PRO A 100 -9.50 -13.94 -11.57
C PRO A 100 -9.11 -15.19 -12.38
N GLY A 101 -8.84 -16.29 -11.68
CA GLY A 101 -8.51 -17.58 -12.30
C GLY A 101 -7.10 -17.67 -12.89
N LYS A 102 -6.22 -16.68 -12.66
CA LYS A 102 -4.82 -16.69 -13.12
C LYS A 102 -3.85 -16.71 -11.94
N ALA A 103 -2.63 -17.17 -12.20
CA ALA A 103 -1.54 -17.07 -11.25
C ALA A 103 -1.17 -15.59 -11.01
N PRO A 104 -0.63 -15.23 -9.82
CA PRO A 104 -0.09 -13.90 -9.57
C PRO A 104 0.97 -13.52 -10.63
N GLN A 105 0.85 -12.32 -11.17
CA GLN A 105 1.83 -11.77 -12.11
C GLN A 105 2.62 -10.65 -11.43
N LEU A 106 3.95 -10.72 -11.47
CA LEU A 106 4.82 -9.68 -10.95
C LEU A 106 4.82 -8.45 -11.87
N MET A 107 4.61 -7.27 -11.29
CA MET A 107 4.38 -6.01 -12.02
C MET A 107 5.40 -4.93 -11.68
N ALA A 108 6.02 -4.96 -10.50
CA ALA A 108 7.10 -4.05 -10.11
C ALA A 108 7.84 -4.57 -8.87
N ASN A 109 9.10 -4.13 -8.70
CA ASN A 109 9.94 -4.43 -7.52
C ASN A 109 10.39 -3.16 -6.79
N PRO A 110 9.47 -2.35 -6.21
CA PRO A 110 9.84 -1.11 -5.55
C PRO A 110 10.64 -1.31 -4.26
N GLN A 111 11.50 -0.35 -3.92
CA GLN A 111 12.15 -0.26 -2.61
C GLN A 111 11.33 0.60 -1.65
N MET A 112 11.23 0.16 -0.39
CA MET A 112 10.70 0.95 0.72
C MET A 112 11.15 0.41 2.07
N PRO A 113 11.06 1.17 3.17
CA PRO A 113 11.28 0.65 4.51
C PRO A 113 10.41 -0.57 4.81
N LEU A 114 10.89 -1.47 5.67
CA LEU A 114 10.11 -2.63 6.11
C LEU A 114 8.75 -2.21 6.68
N GLY A 115 7.66 -2.78 6.17
CA GLY A 115 6.30 -2.41 6.59
C GLY A 115 5.86 -1.02 6.09
N GLY A 116 6.54 -0.49 5.08
CA GLY A 116 6.26 0.80 4.47
C GLY A 116 4.90 0.90 3.76
N THR A 117 4.65 2.06 3.18
CA THR A 117 3.45 2.32 2.37
C THR A 117 3.86 2.75 0.96
N ALA A 118 3.21 2.18 -0.04
CA ALA A 118 3.32 2.58 -1.43
C ALA A 118 2.00 3.14 -1.97
N VAL A 119 2.05 3.93 -3.03
CA VAL A 119 0.89 4.45 -3.72
C VAL A 119 0.91 4.00 -5.18
N LEU A 120 -0.06 3.17 -5.55
CA LEU A 120 -0.26 2.73 -6.92
C LEU A 120 -1.11 3.76 -7.66
N SER A 121 -0.62 4.34 -8.76
CA SER A 121 -1.34 5.37 -9.52
C SER A 121 -2.69 4.88 -10.02
N SER A 122 -3.65 5.79 -10.20
CA SER A 122 -5.01 5.49 -10.63
C SER A 122 -5.10 4.85 -12.03
N ASP A 123 -4.11 5.11 -12.90
CA ASP A 123 -3.95 4.47 -14.21
C ASP A 123 -3.17 3.14 -14.17
N PHE A 124 -2.69 2.75 -12.98
CA PHE A 124 -1.89 1.56 -12.72
C PHE A 124 -0.57 1.49 -13.49
N LYS A 125 0.01 2.63 -13.86
CA LYS A 125 1.29 2.69 -14.60
C LYS A 125 2.50 2.96 -13.72
N LYS A 126 2.30 3.51 -12.52
CA LYS A 126 3.39 3.83 -11.59
C LYS A 126 3.05 3.36 -10.18
N ILE A 127 4.06 2.89 -9.47
CA ILE A 127 4.01 2.73 -8.01
C ILE A 127 5.05 3.65 -7.38
N ARG A 128 4.62 4.43 -6.39
CA ARG A 128 5.46 5.41 -5.69
C ARG A 128 5.69 4.97 -4.26
N THR A 129 6.90 5.20 -3.75
CA THR A 129 7.31 4.85 -2.39
C THR A 129 7.99 6.02 -1.71
N SER A 130 8.07 5.97 -0.37
CA SER A 130 8.94 6.83 0.40
C SER A 130 10.18 6.04 0.77
N GLU A 131 11.32 6.42 0.23
CA GLU A 131 12.61 5.77 0.40
C GLU A 131 13.54 6.57 1.30
N ILE A 132 14.63 5.96 1.75
CA ILE A 132 15.70 6.61 2.51
C ILE A 132 16.91 6.74 1.57
N GLY A 133 17.28 7.98 1.23
CA GLY A 133 18.46 8.26 0.41
C GLY A 133 19.77 8.04 1.17
N GLU A 134 20.91 8.10 0.46
CA GLU A 134 22.25 7.88 1.04
C GLU A 134 22.60 8.85 2.19
N ASN A 135 22.02 10.06 2.16
CA ASN A 135 22.18 11.08 3.20
C ASN A 135 21.19 10.92 4.37
N GLY A 136 20.45 9.81 4.42
CA GLY A 136 19.41 9.53 5.42
C GLY A 136 18.14 10.36 5.26
N LYS A 137 18.00 11.15 4.20
CA LYS A 137 16.80 11.96 3.95
C LYS A 137 15.78 11.19 3.12
N PRO A 138 14.47 11.50 3.27
CA PRO A 138 13.44 10.92 2.42
C PRO A 138 13.70 11.20 0.93
N LEU A 139 13.55 10.18 0.11
CA LEU A 139 13.58 10.23 -1.35
C LEU A 139 12.27 9.65 -1.88
N ALA A 140 11.69 10.23 -2.93
CA ALA A 140 10.50 9.66 -3.57
C ALA A 140 10.92 8.61 -4.60
N GLY A 141 10.56 7.35 -4.35
CA GLY A 141 10.66 6.28 -5.33
C GLY A 141 9.52 6.33 -6.34
N SER A 142 9.79 5.94 -7.58
CA SER A 142 8.77 5.91 -8.64
C SER A 142 9.15 4.87 -9.69
N TYR A 143 8.38 3.78 -9.74
CA TYR A 143 8.66 2.60 -10.55
C TYR A 143 7.57 2.41 -11.60
N ASP A 144 7.96 1.97 -12.80
CA ASP A 144 7.01 1.52 -13.82
C ASP A 144 6.30 0.26 -13.35
N VAL A 145 5.00 0.19 -13.68
CA VAL A 145 4.14 -0.96 -13.39
C VAL A 145 3.80 -1.63 -14.71
N GLU A 146 4.52 -2.70 -14.99
CA GLU A 146 4.39 -3.53 -16.18
C GLU A 146 4.83 -4.96 -15.86
N PRO A 147 4.32 -5.98 -16.58
CA PRO A 147 4.74 -7.34 -16.35
C PRO A 147 6.26 -7.51 -16.39
N LEU A 148 6.84 -7.97 -15.28
CA LEU A 148 8.24 -8.35 -15.22
C LEU A 148 8.41 -9.78 -15.77
N LYS A 149 9.54 -10.02 -16.46
CA LYS A 149 9.90 -11.32 -17.06
C LYS A 149 10.79 -12.13 -16.17
#